data_AF-A0A9P6WS11-F1
#
_entry.id   AF-A0A9P6WS11-F1
#
_cell.length_a   1.000
_cell.length_b   1.000
_cell.length_c   1.000
_cell.angle_alpha   90.00
_cell.angle_beta   90.00
_cell.angle_gamma   90.00
#
_symmetry.space_group_name_H-M   'P 1'
#
loop_
_entity.id
_entity.type
_entity.pdbx_description
1 polymer ?
#
loop_
_entity_poly.entity_id
_entity_poly.type
_entity_poly.pdbx_seq_one_letter_code
_entity_poly.pdbx_strand_id
1 'polypeptide(L)'
;MDMSAEPFREVFGTSLEMSGRVLTALGIAANVAERHVQRFREHDEQLLRDQYLVYDDEAAVIQTSRDARNDLMHLFEAEAESDDT
;
A
#
# COMPACT_ATOMS: atom_id res chain seq x y z
N MET A 1 -0.37 3.77 17.74
CA MET A 1 0.59 4.83 18.08
C MET A 1 0.66 4.98 19.59
N ASP A 2 1.72 4.46 20.20
CA ASP A 2 1.96 4.64 21.63
C ASP A 2 2.48 6.06 21.89
N MET A 3 2.15 6.63 23.05
CA MET A 3 2.64 7.94 23.49
C MET A 3 2.35 9.13 22.55
N SER A 4 1.28 9.10 21.74
CA SER A 4 0.93 10.13 20.75
C SER A 4 1.98 10.39 19.64
N ALA A 5 2.90 9.45 19.43
CA ALA A 5 3.92 9.57 18.38
C ALA A 5 3.50 8.88 17.08
N GLU A 6 3.66 9.58 15.95
CA GLU A 6 3.49 8.99 14.63
C GLU A 6 4.78 8.24 14.21
N PRO A 7 4.71 6.93 13.89
CA PRO A 7 5.89 6.16 13.54
C PRO A 7 6.42 6.59 12.17
N PHE A 8 7.71 6.93 12.11
CA PHE A 8 8.43 7.13 10.85
C PHE A 8 9.08 5.81 10.41
N ARG A 9 8.67 5.30 9.24
CA ARG A 9 9.22 4.05 8.67
C ARG A 9 10.38 4.38 7.74
N GLU A 10 11.59 4.16 8.23
CA GLU A 10 12.86 4.58 7.60
C GLU A 10 12.96 4.28 6.10
N VAL A 11 12.54 3.08 5.68
CA VAL A 11 12.68 2.62 4.28
C VAL A 11 11.43 2.84 3.42
N PHE A 12 10.30 3.22 4.01
CA PHE A 12 9.00 3.22 3.31
C PHE A 12 8.94 4.25 2.17
N GLY A 13 9.47 5.45 2.40
CA GLY A 13 9.49 6.50 1.38
C GLY A 13 10.33 6.09 0.16
N THR A 14 11.54 5.61 0.39
CA THR A 14 12.44 5.17 -0.68
C THR A 14 11.92 3.93 -1.40
N SER A 15 11.26 2.99 -0.69
CA SER A 15 10.65 1.84 -1.36
C SER A 15 9.51 2.25 -2.30
N LEU A 16 8.69 3.23 -1.91
CA LEU A 16 7.62 3.74 -2.79
C LEU A 16 8.19 4.43 -4.04
N GLU A 17 9.24 5.23 -3.86
CA GLU A 17 9.94 5.85 -4.99
C GLU A 17 10.53 4.79 -5.94
N MET A 18 11.18 3.77 -5.39
CA MET A 18 11.72 2.65 -6.18
C MET A 18 10.61 1.92 -6.94
N SER A 19 9.47 1.64 -6.30
CA SER A 19 8.33 1.01 -6.97
C SER A 19 7.84 1.83 -8.16
N GLY A 20 7.70 3.16 -8.02
CA GLY A 20 7.33 4.03 -9.12
C GLY A 20 8.30 3.95 -10.31
N ARG A 21 9.61 3.96 -10.03
CA ARG A 21 10.65 3.79 -11.06
C ARG A 21 10.58 2.42 -11.75
N VAL A 22 10.32 1.35 -11.01
CA VAL A 22 10.16 0.00 -11.56
C VAL A 22 8.94 -0.08 -12.46
N LEU A 23 7.78 0.46 -12.05
CA LEU A 23 6.56 0.49 -12.87
C LEU A 23 6.80 1.22 -14.20
N THR A 24 7.47 2.38 -14.16
CA THR A 24 7.84 3.10 -15.38
C THR A 24 8.83 2.30 -16.25
N ALA A 25 9.81 1.64 -15.65
CA ALA A 25 10.76 0.78 -16.39
C ALA A 25 10.07 -0.43 -17.07
N LEU A 26 8.94 -0.88 -16.53
CA LEU A 26 8.09 -1.93 -17.12
C LEU A 26 7.13 -1.41 -18.22
N GLY A 27 7.17 -0.11 -18.53
CA GLY A 27 6.38 0.50 -19.60
C GLY A 27 5.07 1.16 -19.15
N ILE A 28 4.79 1.22 -17.85
CA ILE A 28 3.62 1.93 -17.32
C ILE A 28 3.86 3.44 -17.41
N ALA A 29 2.87 4.18 -17.91
CA ALA A 29 2.95 5.64 -18.02
C ALA A 29 3.23 6.28 -16.65
N ALA A 30 4.10 7.29 -16.60
CA ALA A 30 4.59 7.87 -15.35
C ALA A 30 3.47 8.39 -14.42
N ASN A 31 2.43 9.00 -15.00
CA ASN A 31 1.25 9.47 -14.24
C ASN A 31 0.43 8.32 -13.64
N VAL A 32 0.35 7.18 -14.34
CA VAL A 32 -0.34 5.97 -13.87
C VAL A 32 0.48 5.31 -12.76
N ALA A 33 1.80 5.18 -12.94
CA ALA A 33 2.72 4.67 -11.93
C ALA A 33 2.68 5.50 -10.64
N GLU A 34 2.67 6.83 -10.75
CA GLU A 34 2.51 7.74 -9.61
C GLU A 34 1.20 7.49 -8.87
N ARG A 35 0.08 7.39 -9.61
CA ARG A 35 -1.24 7.12 -9.04
C ARG A 35 -1.31 5.78 -8.30
N HIS A 36 -0.70 4.72 -8.86
CA HIS A 36 -0.61 3.44 -8.19
C HIS A 36 0.21 3.51 -6.89
N VAL A 37 1.34 4.21 -6.90
CA VAL A 37 2.17 4.41 -5.69
C VAL A 37 1.41 5.18 -4.61
N GLN A 38 0.64 6.21 -4.97
CA GLN A 38 -0.17 6.96 -4.01
C GLN A 38 -1.27 6.10 -3.39
N ARG A 39 -1.99 5.32 -4.20
CA ARG A 39 -3.02 4.40 -3.69
C ARG A 39 -2.45 3.31 -2.79
N PHE A 40 -1.29 2.76 -3.15
CA PHE A 40 -0.56 1.83 -2.29
C PHE A 40 -0.24 2.49 -0.94
N ARG A 41 0.28 3.73 -0.93
CA ARG A 41 0.61 4.47 0.30
C ARG A 41 -0.61 4.64 1.20
N GLU A 42 -1.72 5.12 0.64
CA GLU A 42 -2.95 5.34 1.39
C GLU A 42 -3.46 4.05 2.04
N HIS A 43 -3.44 2.95 1.29
CA HIS A 43 -3.88 1.64 1.77
C HIS A 43 -2.95 1.09 2.87
N ASP A 44 -1.64 1.16 2.66
CA ASP A 44 -0.64 0.69 3.62
C ASP A 44 -0.69 1.50 4.94
N GLU A 45 -0.87 2.82 4.88
CA GLU A 45 -1.02 3.64 6.07
C GLU A 45 -2.31 3.34 6.83
N GLN A 46 -3.40 3.00 6.11
CA GLN A 46 -4.64 2.54 6.72
C GLN A 46 -4.46 1.18 7.39
N LEU A 47 -3.84 0.22 6.70
CA LEU A 47 -3.52 -1.10 7.23
C LEU A 47 -2.67 -1.01 8.51
N LEU A 48 -1.67 -0.13 8.53
CA LEU A 48 -0.82 0.08 9.70
C LEU A 48 -1.63 0.55 10.91
N ARG A 49 -2.64 1.41 10.71
CA ARG A 49 -3.55 1.86 11.78
C ARG A 49 -4.44 0.73 12.26
N ASP A 50 -4.97 -0.09 11.35
CA ASP A 50 -5.88 -1.18 11.67
C ASP A 50 -5.15 -2.32 12.41
N GLN A 51 -3.95 -2.68 11.97
CA GLN A 51 -3.10 -3.68 12.63
C GLN A 51 -2.68 -3.26 14.03
N TYR A 52 -2.50 -1.96 14.27
CA TYR A 52 -2.20 -1.44 15.61
C TYR A 52 -3.32 -1.78 16.62
N LEU A 53 -4.57 -2.00 16.19
CA LEU A 53 -5.67 -2.35 17.08
C LEU A 53 -5.61 -3.80 17.57
N VAL A 54 -4.85 -4.66 16.89
CA VAL A 54 -4.74 -6.11 17.17
C VAL A 54 -3.27 -6.54 17.32
N TYR A 55 -2.38 -5.61 17.68
CA TYR A 55 -0.94 -5.81 17.64
C TYR A 55 -0.42 -6.93 18.56
N ASP A 56 -1.19 -7.29 19.59
CA ASP A 56 -0.92 -8.36 20.55
C ASP A 56 -1.44 -9.74 20.11
N ASP A 57 -2.20 -9.79 19.01
CA ASP A 57 -2.68 -11.01 18.36
C ASP A 57 -1.97 -11.22 17.01
N GLU A 58 -0.88 -11.98 17.04
CA GLU A 58 -0.07 -12.29 15.84
C GLU A 58 -0.90 -12.92 14.71
N ALA A 59 -1.88 -13.77 15.05
CA ALA A 59 -2.73 -14.40 14.04
C ALA A 59 -3.63 -13.37 13.36
N ALA A 60 -4.18 -12.41 14.12
CA ALA A 60 -4.97 -11.31 13.59
C ALA A 60 -4.12 -10.37 12.71
N VAL A 61 -2.88 -10.05 13.10
CA VAL A 61 -1.96 -9.24 12.28
C VAL A 61 -1.64 -9.93 10.94
N ILE A 62 -1.39 -11.24 10.95
CA ILE A 62 -1.15 -12.01 9.72
C ILE A 62 -2.41 -12.02 8.84
N GLN A 63 -3.58 -12.26 9.44
CA GLN A 63 -4.84 -12.33 8.70
C GLN A 63 -5.18 -11.00 8.04
N THR A 64 -5.12 -9.89 8.80
CA THR A 64 -5.38 -8.54 8.28
C THR A 64 -4.39 -8.17 7.16
N SER A 65 -3.12 -8.58 7.26
CA SER A 65 -2.14 -8.39 6.17
C SER A 65 -2.54 -9.10 4.87
N ARG A 66 -3.11 -10.31 4.98
CA ARG A 66 -3.57 -11.09 3.81
C ARG A 66 -4.80 -10.48 3.18
N ASP A 67 -5.76 -10.07 4.00
CA ASP A 67 -7.01 -9.48 3.54
C ASP A 67 -6.75 -8.14 2.83
N ALA A 68 -5.95 -7.28 3.46
CA ALA A 68 -5.53 -6.00 2.88
C ALA A 68 -4.82 -6.17 1.53
N ARG A 69 -3.94 -7.16 1.39
CA ARG A 69 -3.32 -7.49 0.11
C ARG A 69 -4.37 -7.84 -0.96
N ASN A 70 -5.37 -8.64 -0.62
CA ASN A 70 -6.42 -9.03 -1.58
C ASN A 70 -7.26 -7.81 -1.98
N ASP A 71 -7.63 -6.96 -1.02
CA ASP A 71 -8.36 -5.72 -1.26
C ASP A 71 -7.59 -4.79 -2.20
N LEU A 72 -6.27 -4.65 -1.97
CA LEU A 72 -5.41 -3.84 -2.82
C LEU A 72 -5.27 -4.42 -4.23
N MET A 73 -5.23 -5.74 -4.39
CA MET A 73 -5.25 -6.39 -5.70
C MET A 73 -6.55 -6.06 -6.44
N HIS A 74 -7.70 -6.19 -5.79
CA HIS A 74 -9.00 -5.85 -6.39
C HIS A 74 -9.12 -4.37 -6.77
N LEU A 75 -8.57 -3.47 -5.96
CA LEU A 75 -8.53 -2.03 -6.28
C LEU A 75 -7.74 -1.77 -7.57
N PHE A 76 -6.59 -2.44 -7.75
CA PHE A 76 -5.80 -2.29 -8.97
C PHE A 76 -6.42 -2.98 -10.20
N GLU A 77 -7.06 -4.14 -10.02
CA GLU A 77 -7.80 -4.82 -11.10
C GLU A 77 -8.93 -3.93 -11.64
N ALA A 78 -9.75 -3.36 -10.74
CA ALA A 78 -10.84 -2.46 -11.12
C ALA A 78 -10.34 -1.20 -11.84
N GLU A 79 -9.16 -0.69 -11.45
CA GLU A 79 -8.55 0.46 -12.12
C GLU A 79 -8.05 0.11 -13.52
N ALA A 80 -7.41 -1.05 -13.69
CA ALA A 80 -6.93 -1.52 -14.99
C ALA A 80 -8.08 -1.70 -16.00
N GLU A 81 -9.23 -2.21 -15.54
CA GLU A 81 -10.44 -2.32 -16.37
C GLU A 81 -11.00 -0.94 -16.75
N SER A 82 -10.89 0.06 -15.86
CA SER A 82 -11.38 1.42 -16.12
C SER A 82 -10.50 2.24 -17.07
N ASP A 83 -9.19 1.99 -17.10
CA ASP A 83 -8.23 2.69 -17.98
C ASP A 83 -8.22 2.13 -19.43
N ASP A 84 -8.81 0.94 -19.67
CA ASP A 84 -8.92 0.29 -21.00
C ASP A 84 -10.23 0.64 -21.76
N THR A 85 -11.13 1.44 -21.14
CA THR A 85 -12.42 1.87 -21.72
C THR A 85 -12.42 3.37 -22.05
#